data_AF-A0A8J3ESV3-F1
#
_entry.id   AF-A0A8J3ESV3-F1
#
_cell.length_a   1.000
_cell.length_b   1.000
_cell.length_c   1.000
_cell.angle_alpha   90.00
_cell.angle_beta   90.00
_cell.angle_gamma   90.00
#
_symmetry.space_group_name_H-M   'P 1'
#
loop_
_entity.id
_entity.type
_entity.pdbx_description
1 polymer ?
#
loop_
_entity_poly.entity_id
_entity_poly.type
_entity_poly.pdbx_seq_one_letter_code
_entity_poly.pdbx_strand_id
1 'polypeptide(L)'
;MSSINFNKSALVALDTLKGISKNLSEIQSQIATGKKVDSAKDNAAIWAISKVMESDVDGFAKINESLNLGASSVAVARAGSEQIEGLLEDMKGLIIAAQEEGQDRDKLQTDIDRLNEQITSIIDAAQFNGVNLLKGGDAVNILASLDRSASGLATSSIRVDRQDMKAEQVVDTAAGVYAAGTGASAATLNATQTQDITVGTPTAGVAYSIGLTGTDADSSAFVPATYTTAGTATGAANIAYVAREGDTAADVAAGLAAAYADYVADNGLDTDVLNVSADGATLTFTSGVTDGTDTIAVRLDTVTSDDNVASGAVTDAANIDVTTTEGAARALATIERAIQATVDVAAEFGSAEKRISNQMEFVGRLMDAMKAGISALTDTDMEEASARLQSLQVQQQLGVQALSIANASPQQLLSLFRS
;
A
#
# COMPACT_ATOMS: atom_id res chain seq x y z
N MET A 1 31.79 -26.40 75.14
CA MET A 1 32.56 -25.36 75.83
C MET A 1 31.77 -24.06 75.78
N SER A 2 31.05 -23.74 76.85
CA SER A 2 30.37 -22.45 77.03
C SER A 2 31.40 -21.45 77.55
N SER A 3 31.75 -20.45 76.75
CA SER A 3 32.59 -19.32 77.18
C SER A 3 31.64 -18.17 77.55
N ILE A 4 31.80 -17.61 78.75
CA ILE A 4 30.96 -16.49 79.24
C ILE A 4 31.16 -15.24 78.36
N ASN A 5 32.32 -15.10 77.73
CA ASN A 5 32.67 -13.93 76.90
C ASN A 5 32.38 -14.15 75.41
N PHE A 6 32.03 -15.37 74.97
CA PHE A 6 31.75 -15.66 73.56
C PHE A 6 30.58 -16.64 73.42
N ASN A 7 29.42 -16.09 73.03
CA ASN A 7 28.20 -16.84 72.83
C ASN A 7 28.03 -17.24 71.35
N LYS A 8 28.53 -18.42 71.01
CA LYS A 8 28.45 -18.98 69.64
C LYS A 8 26.99 -19.17 69.18
N SER A 9 26.08 -19.53 70.09
CA SER A 9 24.66 -19.75 69.78
C SER A 9 23.93 -18.45 69.41
N ALA A 10 24.24 -17.36 70.11
CA ALA A 10 23.71 -16.03 69.78
C ALA A 10 24.26 -15.50 68.45
N LEU A 11 25.52 -15.79 68.10
CA LEU A 11 26.08 -15.42 66.80
C LEU A 11 25.41 -16.14 65.63
N VAL A 12 25.16 -17.45 65.77
CA VAL A 12 24.43 -18.22 64.74
C VAL A 12 22.99 -17.72 64.61
N ALA A 13 22.32 -17.42 65.73
CA ALA A 13 20.98 -16.83 65.72
C ALA A 13 20.94 -15.42 65.10
N LEU A 14 22.00 -14.62 65.29
CA LEU A 14 22.13 -13.30 64.67
C LEU A 14 22.38 -13.41 63.16
N ASP A 15 23.18 -14.37 62.72
CA ASP A 15 23.46 -14.60 61.30
C ASP A 15 22.21 -15.07 60.54
N THR A 16 21.43 -15.98 61.14
CA THR A 16 20.12 -16.37 60.60
C THR A 16 19.14 -15.21 60.59
N LEU A 17 19.09 -14.36 61.63
CA LEU A 17 18.25 -13.16 61.66
C LEU A 17 18.65 -12.12 60.60
N LYS A 18 19.95 -11.97 60.33
CA LYS A 18 20.45 -11.11 59.24
C LYS A 18 20.04 -11.67 57.87
N GLY A 19 20.10 -12.99 57.68
CA GLY A 19 19.60 -13.67 56.49
C GLY A 19 18.09 -13.45 56.27
N ILE A 20 17.27 -13.65 57.32
CA ILE A 20 15.83 -13.41 57.26
C ILE A 20 15.53 -11.93 56.96
N SER A 21 16.22 -11.00 57.62
CA SER A 21 16.04 -9.56 57.39
C SER A 21 16.40 -9.15 55.96
N LYS A 22 17.44 -9.76 55.37
CA LYS A 22 17.80 -9.55 53.95
C LYS A 22 16.69 -10.06 53.02
N ASN A 23 16.22 -11.30 53.23
CA ASN A 23 15.17 -11.89 52.41
C ASN A 23 13.85 -11.12 52.53
N LEU A 24 13.53 -10.60 53.72
CA LEU A 24 12.34 -9.78 53.96
C LEU A 24 12.41 -8.45 53.21
N SER A 25 13.58 -7.80 53.19
CA SER A 25 13.80 -6.59 52.38
C SER A 25 13.67 -6.87 50.88
N GLU A 26 14.14 -8.03 50.42
CA GLU A 26 14.06 -8.42 49.01
C GLU A 26 12.60 -8.68 48.58
N ILE A 27 11.85 -9.46 49.34
CA ILE A 27 10.42 -9.71 49.07
C ILE A 27 9.60 -8.42 49.17
N GLN A 28 9.90 -7.53 50.11
CA GLN A 28 9.26 -6.21 50.17
C GLN A 28 9.53 -5.39 48.91
N SER A 29 10.76 -5.42 48.38
CA SER A 29 11.10 -4.76 47.12
C SER A 29 10.34 -5.38 45.93
N GLN A 30 10.25 -6.70 45.88
CA GLN A 30 9.52 -7.41 44.82
C GLN A 30 8.01 -7.13 44.86
N ILE A 31 7.42 -7.02 46.05
CA ILE A 31 6.00 -6.64 46.23
C ILE A 31 5.78 -5.17 45.89
N ALA A 32 6.70 -4.28 46.24
CA ALA A 32 6.58 -2.85 45.98
C ALA A 32 6.71 -2.51 44.48
N THR A 33 7.60 -3.20 43.77
CA THR A 33 7.84 -3.01 42.33
C THR A 33 6.97 -3.88 41.43
N GLY A 34 6.40 -4.96 41.99
CA GLY A 34 5.72 -6.01 41.22
C GLY A 34 6.67 -6.88 40.39
N LYS A 35 7.99 -6.67 40.48
CA LYS A 35 9.00 -7.32 39.63
C LYS A 35 9.99 -8.14 40.46
N LYS A 36 10.29 -9.36 40.01
CA LYS A 36 11.32 -10.23 40.60
C LYS A 36 12.71 -9.85 40.11
N VAL A 37 12.79 -9.21 38.94
CA VAL A 37 14.01 -8.60 38.38
C VAL A 37 13.67 -7.17 37.98
N ASP A 38 13.96 -6.22 38.86
CA ASP A 38 13.74 -4.78 38.61
C ASP A 38 15.01 -4.11 38.07
N SER A 39 16.17 -4.52 38.59
CA SER A 39 17.47 -3.93 38.27
C SER A 39 18.49 -4.97 37.78
N ALA A 40 19.54 -4.50 37.10
CA ALA A 40 20.64 -5.35 36.68
C ALA A 40 21.39 -6.02 37.85
N LYS A 41 21.20 -5.54 39.09
CA LYS A 41 21.78 -6.16 40.30
C LYS A 41 21.08 -7.46 40.68
N ASP A 42 19.80 -7.61 40.33
CA ASP A 42 18.98 -8.76 40.69
C ASP A 42 19.28 -9.93 39.74
N ASN A 43 19.28 -9.66 38.44
CA ASN A 43 19.76 -10.59 37.41
C ASN A 43 20.12 -9.86 36.12
N ALA A 44 21.42 -9.64 35.88
CA ALA A 44 21.90 -8.87 34.74
C ALA A 44 21.47 -9.45 33.38
N ALA A 45 21.43 -10.79 33.25
CA ALA A 45 21.09 -11.43 31.98
C ALA A 45 19.59 -11.27 31.65
N ILE A 46 18.71 -11.57 32.61
CA ILE A 46 17.25 -11.43 32.42
C ILE A 46 16.88 -9.97 32.22
N TRP A 47 17.47 -9.06 33.00
CA TRP A 47 17.23 -7.63 32.89
C TRP A 47 17.66 -7.07 31.52
N ALA A 48 18.81 -7.51 30.99
CA ALA A 48 19.26 -7.08 29.68
C ALA A 48 18.32 -7.57 28.57
N ILE A 49 17.89 -8.84 28.61
CA ILE A 49 16.94 -9.40 27.65
C ILE A 49 15.60 -8.66 27.72
N SER A 50 15.05 -8.45 28.92
CA SER A 50 13.77 -7.77 29.07
C SER A 50 13.82 -6.32 28.59
N LYS A 51 14.92 -5.59 28.83
CA LYS A 51 15.09 -4.22 28.31
C LYS A 51 15.15 -4.15 26.80
N VAL A 52 15.79 -5.12 26.16
CA VAL A 52 15.81 -5.24 24.69
C VAL A 52 14.39 -5.51 24.17
N MET A 53 13.67 -6.44 24.79
CA MET A 53 12.28 -6.74 24.41
C MET A 53 11.34 -5.56 24.66
N GLU A 54 11.50 -4.81 25.75
CA GLU A 54 10.74 -3.58 26.03
C GLU A 54 10.98 -2.54 24.94
N SER A 55 12.25 -2.33 24.55
CA SER A 55 12.60 -1.44 23.43
C SER A 55 11.96 -1.87 22.10
N ASP A 56 11.81 -3.18 21.87
CA ASP A 56 11.20 -3.69 20.65
C ASP A 56 9.68 -3.49 20.66
N VAL A 57 9.04 -3.69 21.82
CA VAL A 57 7.62 -3.37 22.02
C VAL A 57 7.34 -1.89 21.74
N ASP A 58 8.20 -1.00 22.23
CA ASP A 58 8.07 0.45 21.96
C ASP A 58 8.26 0.77 20.47
N GLY A 59 9.22 0.12 19.81
CA GLY A 59 9.43 0.24 18.36
C GLY A 59 8.21 -0.22 17.56
N PHE A 60 7.64 -1.37 17.91
CA PHE A 60 6.41 -1.89 17.29
C PHE A 60 5.19 -1.01 17.56
N ALA A 61 5.10 -0.39 18.73
CA ALA A 61 4.03 0.58 19.02
C ALA A 61 4.10 1.78 18.08
N LYS A 62 5.31 2.27 17.77
CA LYS A 62 5.53 3.35 16.80
C LYS A 62 5.25 2.92 15.36
N ILE A 63 5.57 1.68 15.00
CA ILE A 63 5.17 1.10 13.71
C ILE A 63 3.65 1.05 13.60
N ASN A 64 2.94 0.63 14.66
CA ASN A 64 1.48 0.59 14.64
C ASN A 64 0.86 1.99 14.49
N GLU A 65 1.45 3.01 15.11
CA GLU A 65 1.07 4.43 14.90
C GLU A 65 1.26 4.85 13.43
N SER A 66 2.39 4.48 12.82
CA SER A 66 2.65 4.73 11.39
C SER A 66 1.69 3.97 10.47
N LEU A 67 1.37 2.71 10.77
CA LEU A 67 0.41 1.91 10.00
C LEU A 67 -0.98 2.51 10.09
N ASN A 68 -1.40 3.00 11.26
CA ASN A 68 -2.70 3.65 11.44
C ASN A 68 -2.79 4.98 10.66
N LEU A 69 -1.71 5.76 10.67
CA LEU A 69 -1.61 6.97 9.85
C LEU A 69 -1.71 6.62 8.35
N GLY A 70 -1.01 5.57 7.91
CA GLY A 70 -1.06 5.07 6.54
C GLY A 70 -2.45 4.57 6.15
N ALA A 71 -3.10 3.78 7.00
CA ALA A 71 -4.47 3.30 6.81
C ALA A 71 -5.45 4.47 6.63
N SER A 72 -5.30 5.52 7.44
CA SER A 72 -6.14 6.72 7.35
C SER A 72 -5.94 7.46 6.02
N SER A 73 -4.69 7.60 5.55
CA SER A 73 -4.39 8.21 4.25
C SER A 73 -5.00 7.41 3.09
N VAL A 74 -4.90 6.08 3.13
CA VAL A 74 -5.47 5.20 2.10
C VAL A 74 -7.00 5.23 2.14
N ALA A 75 -7.60 5.25 3.33
CA ALA A 75 -9.05 5.33 3.49
C ALA A 75 -9.63 6.64 2.92
N VAL A 76 -8.94 7.78 3.09
CA VAL A 76 -9.34 9.06 2.49
C VAL A 76 -9.29 8.99 0.96
N ALA A 77 -8.24 8.39 0.39
CA ALA A 77 -8.12 8.21 -1.06
C ALA A 77 -9.18 7.27 -1.63
N ARG A 78 -9.45 6.14 -0.96
CA ARG A 78 -10.53 5.22 -1.34
C ARG A 78 -11.89 5.91 -1.31
N ALA A 79 -12.22 6.60 -0.22
CA ALA A 79 -13.48 7.32 -0.10
C ALA A 79 -13.62 8.43 -1.15
N GLY A 80 -12.53 9.14 -1.46
CA GLY A 80 -12.50 10.10 -2.56
C GLY A 80 -12.78 9.45 -3.92
N SER A 81 -12.19 8.28 -4.19
CA SER A 81 -12.40 7.52 -5.42
C SER A 81 -13.84 7.03 -5.57
N GLU A 82 -14.43 6.49 -4.49
CA GLU A 82 -15.85 6.08 -4.46
C GLU A 82 -16.80 7.27 -4.69
N GLN A 83 -16.48 8.44 -4.14
CA GLN A 83 -17.28 9.65 -4.38
C GLN A 83 -17.17 10.16 -5.83
N ILE A 84 -15.98 10.04 -6.43
CA ILE A 84 -15.76 10.38 -7.85
C ILE A 84 -16.54 9.42 -8.74
N GLU A 85 -16.53 8.12 -8.44
CA GLU A 85 -17.28 7.11 -9.18
C GLU A 85 -18.79 7.43 -9.22
N GLY A 86 -19.40 7.77 -8.09
CA GLY A 86 -20.80 8.21 -8.06
C GLY A 86 -21.08 9.46 -8.92
N LEU A 87 -20.15 10.42 -8.98
CA LEU A 87 -20.31 11.60 -9.86
C LEU A 87 -20.16 11.23 -11.34
N LEU A 88 -19.31 10.26 -11.68
CA LEU A 88 -19.20 9.74 -13.04
C LEU A 88 -20.47 8.97 -13.46
N GLU A 89 -21.13 8.26 -12.53
CA GLU A 89 -22.44 7.67 -12.77
C GLU A 89 -23.52 8.74 -13.04
N ASP A 90 -23.52 9.83 -12.28
CA ASP A 90 -24.41 10.97 -12.53
C ASP A 90 -24.15 11.60 -13.91
N MET A 91 -22.87 11.78 -14.30
CA MET A 91 -22.47 12.23 -15.64
C MET A 91 -22.97 11.27 -16.72
N LYS A 92 -22.86 9.96 -16.51
CA LYS A 92 -23.39 8.94 -17.43
C LYS A 92 -24.90 9.10 -17.64
N GLY A 93 -25.64 9.42 -16.59
CA GLY A 93 -27.07 9.76 -16.68
C GLY A 93 -27.35 10.94 -17.61
N LEU A 94 -26.57 12.03 -17.49
CA LEU A 94 -26.68 13.20 -18.36
C LEU A 94 -26.29 12.90 -19.81
N ILE A 95 -25.27 12.07 -20.01
CA ILE A 95 -24.82 11.63 -21.35
C ILE A 95 -25.91 10.81 -22.04
N ILE A 96 -26.56 9.88 -21.31
CA ILE A 96 -27.68 9.10 -21.84
C ILE A 96 -28.85 10.03 -22.20
N ALA A 97 -29.15 11.03 -21.37
CA ALA A 97 -30.17 12.03 -21.71
C ALA A 97 -29.80 12.81 -22.98
N ALA A 98 -28.53 13.17 -23.18
CA ALA A 98 -28.07 13.91 -24.36
C ALA A 98 -28.18 13.11 -25.68
N GLN A 99 -28.30 11.77 -25.60
CA GLN A 99 -28.53 10.90 -26.76
C GLN A 99 -29.98 10.97 -27.29
N GLU A 100 -30.94 11.41 -26.47
CA GLU A 100 -32.33 11.54 -26.92
C GLU A 100 -32.50 12.72 -27.89
N GLU A 101 -33.37 12.54 -28.89
CA GLU A 101 -33.68 13.58 -29.86
C GLU A 101 -34.54 14.68 -29.22
N GLY A 102 -34.22 15.95 -29.50
CA GLY A 102 -34.98 17.11 -29.02
C GLY A 102 -34.58 17.65 -27.63
N GLN A 103 -33.52 17.11 -27.02
CA GLN A 103 -32.96 17.63 -25.76
C GLN A 103 -32.07 18.87 -25.99
N ASP A 104 -31.97 19.72 -24.96
CA ASP A 104 -31.11 20.90 -24.95
C ASP A 104 -29.69 20.50 -24.51
N ARG A 105 -28.88 20.05 -25.47
CA ARG A 105 -27.54 19.50 -25.23
C ARG A 105 -26.55 20.50 -24.63
N ASP A 106 -26.69 21.78 -24.93
CA ASP A 106 -25.83 22.83 -24.37
C ASP A 106 -26.02 22.94 -22.84
N LYS A 107 -27.26 22.79 -22.37
CA LYS A 107 -27.55 22.76 -20.93
C LYS A 107 -27.03 21.49 -20.27
N LEU A 108 -27.20 20.34 -20.92
CA LEU A 108 -26.67 19.07 -20.41
C LEU A 108 -25.14 19.11 -20.33
N GLN A 109 -24.47 19.68 -21.33
CA GLN A 109 -23.02 19.92 -21.31
C GLN A 109 -22.63 20.82 -20.12
N THR A 110 -23.38 21.90 -19.87
CA THR A 110 -23.11 22.78 -18.73
C THR A 110 -23.21 22.04 -17.39
N ASP A 111 -24.13 21.09 -17.25
CA ASP A 111 -24.26 20.28 -16.03
C ASP A 111 -23.15 19.21 -15.93
N ILE A 112 -22.72 18.62 -17.05
CA ILE A 112 -21.55 17.74 -17.14
C ILE A 112 -20.27 18.49 -16.72
N ASP A 113 -20.06 19.72 -17.21
CA ASP A 113 -18.90 20.55 -16.86
C ASP A 113 -18.85 20.83 -15.35
N ARG A 114 -20.00 21.08 -14.72
CA ARG A 114 -20.09 21.27 -13.26
C ARG A 114 -19.73 20.01 -12.48
N LEU A 115 -20.14 18.83 -12.96
CA LEU A 115 -19.75 17.57 -12.33
C LEU A 115 -18.24 17.34 -12.47
N ASN A 116 -17.64 17.66 -13.62
CA ASN A 116 -16.19 17.62 -13.82
C ASN A 116 -15.43 18.58 -12.88
N GLU A 117 -15.96 19.79 -12.65
CA GLU A 117 -15.41 20.72 -11.65
C GLU A 117 -15.51 20.15 -10.22
N GLN A 118 -16.62 19.50 -9.87
CA GLN A 118 -16.79 18.84 -8.58
C GLN A 118 -15.83 17.67 -8.39
N ILE A 119 -15.66 16.82 -9.40
CA ILE A 119 -14.69 15.73 -9.41
C ILE A 119 -13.29 16.29 -9.16
N THR A 120 -12.90 17.36 -9.87
CA THR A 120 -11.61 18.03 -9.66
C THR A 120 -11.45 18.52 -8.21
N SER A 121 -12.50 19.15 -7.66
CA SER A 121 -12.49 19.63 -6.28
C SER A 121 -12.32 18.49 -5.26
N ILE A 122 -12.94 17.33 -5.49
CA ILE A 122 -12.80 16.14 -4.63
C ILE A 122 -11.38 15.58 -4.72
N ILE A 123 -10.83 15.46 -5.93
CA ILE A 123 -9.43 15.03 -6.14
C ILE A 123 -8.48 15.96 -5.39
N ASP A 124 -8.71 17.27 -5.42
CA ASP A 124 -7.90 18.24 -4.70
C ASP A 124 -8.06 18.16 -3.18
N ALA A 125 -9.26 17.87 -2.70
CA ALA A 125 -9.60 17.81 -1.28
C ALA A 125 -9.23 16.49 -0.60
N ALA A 126 -9.04 15.39 -1.34
CA ALA A 126 -8.70 14.05 -0.84
C ALA A 126 -7.27 13.94 -0.30
N GLN A 127 -6.90 14.83 0.62
CA GLN A 127 -5.60 14.86 1.27
C GLN A 127 -5.71 14.54 2.76
N PHE A 128 -4.71 13.82 3.26
CA PHE A 128 -4.54 13.55 4.68
C PHE A 128 -3.11 13.91 5.08
N ASN A 129 -2.96 14.83 6.05
CA ASN A 129 -1.65 15.37 6.47
C ASN A 129 -0.76 15.87 5.31
N GLY A 130 -1.37 16.46 4.29
CA GLY A 130 -0.66 17.00 3.12
C GLY A 130 -0.25 15.96 2.08
N VAL A 131 -0.58 14.69 2.28
CA VAL A 131 -0.41 13.64 1.28
C VAL A 131 -1.74 13.41 0.57
N ASN A 132 -1.70 13.43 -0.77
CA ASN A 132 -2.83 13.14 -1.63
C ASN A 132 -2.43 11.97 -2.55
N LEU A 133 -3.15 10.85 -2.45
CA LEU A 133 -2.86 9.64 -3.22
C LEU A 133 -3.63 9.61 -4.56
N LEU A 134 -4.54 10.55 -4.80
CA LEU A 134 -5.31 10.70 -6.05
C LEU A 134 -4.62 11.61 -7.07
N LYS A 135 -3.40 12.06 -6.75
CA LYS A 135 -2.58 12.96 -7.57
C LYS A 135 -1.21 12.35 -7.81
N GLY A 136 -0.59 12.76 -8.92
CA GLY A 136 0.74 12.35 -9.29
C GLY A 136 1.80 12.60 -8.22
N GLY A 137 2.85 11.78 -8.28
CA GLY A 137 4.01 11.82 -7.39
C GLY A 137 4.44 10.42 -6.95
N ASP A 138 5.51 10.37 -6.16
CA ASP A 138 6.09 9.10 -5.72
C ASP A 138 5.15 8.33 -4.77
N ALA A 139 5.20 7.00 -4.89
CA ALA A 139 4.53 6.09 -3.98
C ALA A 139 4.89 6.36 -2.52
N VAL A 140 3.93 6.09 -1.63
CA VAL A 140 4.08 6.29 -0.20
C VAL A 140 4.48 4.97 0.46
N ASN A 141 5.59 4.99 1.18
CA ASN A 141 6.06 3.83 1.95
C ASN A 141 5.63 3.95 3.40
N ILE A 142 4.74 3.05 3.82
CA ILE A 142 4.26 2.97 5.21
C ILE A 142 5.12 1.96 5.95
N LEU A 143 5.77 2.37 7.03
CA LEU A 143 6.62 1.49 7.82
C LEU A 143 5.80 0.34 8.43
N ALA A 144 6.19 -0.90 8.16
CA ALA A 144 5.38 -2.09 8.45
C ALA A 144 6.03 -3.05 9.45
N SER A 145 7.36 -3.12 9.48
CA SER A 145 8.08 -3.92 10.47
C SER A 145 9.50 -3.40 10.71
N LEU A 146 10.04 -3.79 11.87
CA LEU A 146 11.45 -3.74 12.21
C LEU A 146 11.94 -5.19 12.29
N ASP A 147 12.90 -5.56 11.44
CA ASP A 147 13.60 -6.83 11.54
C ASP A 147 14.96 -6.60 12.20
N ARG A 148 15.19 -7.28 13.33
CA ARG A 148 16.46 -7.23 14.04
C ARG A 148 17.27 -8.48 13.70
N SER A 149 18.33 -8.29 12.92
CA SER A 149 19.31 -9.34 12.64
C SER A 149 20.61 -9.13 13.41
N ALA A 150 21.47 -10.15 13.46
CA ALA A 150 22.81 -10.03 14.03
C ALA A 150 23.69 -8.97 13.34
N SER A 151 23.31 -8.53 12.12
CA SER A 151 24.03 -7.54 11.32
C SER A 151 23.50 -6.11 11.44
N GLY A 152 22.35 -5.90 12.10
CA GLY A 152 21.73 -4.58 12.25
C GLY A 152 20.20 -4.63 12.25
N LEU A 153 19.59 -3.43 12.30
CA LEU A 153 18.15 -3.25 12.14
C LEU A 153 17.83 -3.01 10.66
N ALA A 154 16.88 -3.77 10.13
CA ALA A 154 16.29 -3.55 8.81
C ALA A 154 14.82 -3.12 8.98
N THR A 155 14.34 -2.28 8.08
CA THR A 155 12.94 -1.86 8.01
C THR A 155 12.27 -2.51 6.82
N SER A 156 11.01 -2.90 6.97
CA SER A 156 10.14 -3.24 5.83
C SER A 156 8.98 -2.25 5.76
N SER A 157 8.56 -1.93 4.55
CA SER A 157 7.44 -1.02 4.29
C SER A 157 6.37 -1.67 3.43
N ILE A 158 5.12 -1.26 3.64
CA ILE A 158 4.04 -1.45 2.69
C ILE A 158 4.09 -0.26 1.73
N ARG A 159 4.43 -0.54 0.48
CA ARG A 159 4.34 0.43 -0.62
C ARG A 159 2.87 0.58 -1.01
N VAL A 160 2.42 1.83 -1.08
CA VAL A 160 1.12 2.23 -1.62
C VAL A 160 1.38 3.19 -2.76
N ASP A 161 0.97 2.79 -3.96
CA ASP A 161 1.14 3.59 -5.15
C ASP A 161 0.13 4.73 -5.17
N ARG A 162 0.53 5.84 -5.79
CA ARG A 162 -0.39 6.96 -6.03
C ARG A 162 -1.09 6.71 -7.34
N GLN A 163 -2.39 6.99 -7.36
CA GLN A 163 -3.23 6.86 -8.53
C GLN A 163 -3.55 8.27 -9.02
N ASP A 164 -2.79 8.78 -9.99
CA ASP A 164 -3.08 10.10 -10.56
C ASP A 164 -4.36 10.05 -11.38
N MET A 165 -5.41 10.70 -10.89
CA MET A 165 -6.70 10.67 -11.57
C MET A 165 -6.77 11.67 -12.74
N LYS A 166 -5.88 12.67 -12.80
CA LYS A 166 -5.92 13.77 -13.79
C LYS A 166 -4.69 13.87 -14.70
N ALA A 167 -3.77 12.91 -14.63
CA ALA A 167 -2.58 12.94 -15.48
C ALA A 167 -2.98 13.00 -16.96
N GLU A 168 -2.40 13.93 -17.70
CA GLU A 168 -2.48 13.92 -19.15
C GLU A 168 -1.44 12.95 -19.68
N GLN A 169 -1.84 12.11 -20.64
CA GLN A 169 -0.91 11.15 -21.21
C GLN A 169 0.21 11.89 -21.94
N VAL A 170 1.45 11.53 -21.62
CA VAL A 170 2.64 12.03 -22.32
C VAL A 170 3.40 10.84 -22.86
N VAL A 171 3.64 10.86 -24.17
CA VAL A 171 4.56 9.94 -24.85
C VAL A 171 5.76 10.76 -25.31
N ASP A 172 6.91 10.54 -24.68
CA ASP A 172 8.14 11.23 -25.06
C ASP A 172 8.68 10.65 -26.37
N THR A 173 8.26 11.29 -27.46
CA THR A 173 8.66 10.95 -28.82
C THR A 173 9.95 11.66 -29.27
N ALA A 174 10.60 12.42 -28.39
CA ALA A 174 11.82 13.17 -28.73
C ALA A 174 13.08 12.49 -28.18
N ALA A 175 13.05 12.01 -26.93
CA ALA A 175 14.16 11.32 -26.28
C ALA A 175 13.91 9.83 -26.01
N GLY A 176 12.69 9.34 -26.25
CA GLY A 176 12.33 7.93 -26.07
C GLY A 176 13.09 6.95 -26.97
N VAL A 177 13.37 5.77 -26.44
CA VAL A 177 13.96 4.63 -27.16
C VAL A 177 12.84 3.79 -27.78
N TYR A 178 12.95 3.55 -29.08
CA TYR A 178 11.97 2.79 -29.84
C TYR A 178 12.38 1.33 -29.99
N ALA A 179 11.43 0.42 -29.76
CA ALA A 179 11.58 -0.97 -30.12
C ALA A 179 10.29 -1.49 -30.79
N ALA A 180 10.45 -2.33 -31.81
CA ALA A 180 9.33 -3.14 -32.27
C ALA A 180 8.99 -4.13 -31.14
N GLY A 181 7.70 -4.35 -30.88
CA GLY A 181 7.26 -5.34 -29.88
C GLY A 181 7.89 -6.72 -30.10
N THR A 182 7.90 -7.57 -29.07
CA THR A 182 8.38 -8.95 -29.20
C THR A 182 7.30 -9.82 -29.87
N GLY A 183 7.42 -10.11 -31.17
CA GLY A 183 6.46 -10.93 -31.93
C GLY A 183 6.33 -10.48 -33.39
N ALA A 184 5.31 -10.95 -34.12
CA ALA A 184 4.92 -10.37 -35.42
C ALA A 184 4.32 -8.98 -35.18
N SER A 185 5.18 -8.00 -34.89
CA SER A 185 4.79 -6.66 -34.48
C SER A 185 4.45 -5.73 -35.65
N ALA A 186 4.43 -6.26 -36.87
CA ALA A 186 3.97 -5.54 -38.05
C ALA A 186 3.23 -6.50 -38.97
N ALA A 187 2.24 -5.97 -39.68
CA ALA A 187 1.53 -6.68 -40.72
C ALA A 187 1.12 -5.75 -41.85
N THR A 188 0.91 -6.32 -43.03
CA THR A 188 0.38 -5.59 -44.18
C THR A 188 -0.86 -6.31 -44.66
N LEU A 189 -2.01 -5.65 -44.53
CA LEU A 189 -3.30 -6.12 -45.04
C LEU A 189 -3.44 -5.60 -46.47
N ASN A 190 -3.61 -6.49 -47.44
CA ASN A 190 -3.65 -6.16 -48.87
C ASN A 190 -4.90 -6.71 -49.57
N ALA A 191 -6.04 -6.68 -48.86
CA ALA A 191 -7.41 -6.99 -49.28
C ALA A 191 -8.26 -7.13 -48.00
N THR A 192 -9.48 -7.67 -48.13
CA THR A 192 -10.35 -8.00 -47.00
C THR A 192 -9.72 -9.11 -46.16
N GLN A 193 -9.05 -8.72 -45.09
CA GLN A 193 -8.21 -9.60 -44.29
C GLN A 193 -8.26 -9.20 -42.82
N THR A 194 -8.00 -10.18 -41.96
CA THR A 194 -7.87 -10.00 -40.53
C THR A 194 -6.50 -10.47 -40.10
N GLN A 195 -5.84 -9.68 -39.26
CA GLN A 195 -4.55 -10.01 -38.71
C GLN A 195 -4.51 -9.72 -37.22
N ASP A 196 -3.98 -10.68 -36.47
CA ASP A 196 -3.78 -10.56 -35.04
C ASP A 196 -2.33 -10.18 -34.71
N ILE A 197 -2.17 -9.24 -33.78
CA ILE A 197 -0.91 -8.88 -33.13
C ILE A 197 -1.12 -9.01 -31.62
N THR A 198 -0.36 -9.89 -30.97
CA THR A 198 -0.41 -10.06 -29.52
C THR A 198 0.50 -9.05 -28.83
N VAL A 199 -0.04 -8.33 -27.84
CA VAL A 199 0.71 -7.44 -26.96
C VAL A 199 1.57 -8.28 -26.02
N GLY A 200 2.86 -7.94 -25.93
CA GLY A 200 3.79 -8.58 -25.00
C GLY A 200 3.48 -8.24 -23.54
N THR A 201 4.22 -8.83 -22.60
CA THR A 201 4.09 -8.48 -21.19
C THR A 201 4.41 -6.99 -20.98
N PRO A 202 3.49 -6.21 -20.40
CA PRO A 202 3.70 -4.78 -20.23
C PRO A 202 4.74 -4.47 -19.16
N THR A 203 5.40 -3.34 -19.32
CA THR A 203 6.27 -2.74 -18.29
C THR A 203 5.76 -1.34 -17.99
N ALA A 204 5.52 -1.03 -16.71
CA ALA A 204 5.04 0.28 -16.30
C ALA A 204 5.96 1.41 -16.81
N GLY A 205 5.36 2.50 -17.29
CA GLY A 205 6.07 3.64 -17.88
C GLY A 205 6.49 3.44 -19.35
N VAL A 206 6.34 2.24 -19.92
CA VAL A 206 6.53 2.05 -21.36
C VAL A 206 5.25 2.43 -22.10
N ALA A 207 5.39 3.30 -23.10
CA ALA A 207 4.32 3.58 -24.04
C ALA A 207 4.28 2.49 -25.13
N TYR A 208 3.08 2.07 -25.47
CA TYR A 208 2.77 1.24 -26.61
C TYR A 208 2.05 2.12 -27.62
N SER A 209 2.36 1.96 -28.91
CA SER A 209 1.74 2.78 -29.96
C SER A 209 1.42 1.97 -31.20
N ILE A 210 0.31 2.30 -31.85
CA ILE A 210 -0.05 1.74 -33.15
C ILE A 210 0.41 2.70 -34.25
N GLY A 211 1.27 2.20 -35.14
CA GLY A 211 1.60 2.85 -36.40
C GLY A 211 0.69 2.35 -37.52
N LEU A 212 0.08 3.27 -38.27
CA LEU A 212 -0.83 2.97 -39.37
C LEU A 212 -0.38 3.66 -40.64
N THR A 213 -0.34 2.90 -41.74
CA THR A 213 0.25 3.35 -42.99
C THR A 213 -0.51 2.79 -44.17
N GLY A 214 -1.15 3.66 -44.95
CA GLY A 214 -1.99 3.29 -46.07
C GLY A 214 -1.34 3.65 -47.40
N THR A 215 -1.49 2.78 -48.40
CA THR A 215 -1.27 3.11 -49.81
C THR A 215 -2.54 2.75 -50.56
N ASP A 216 -3.25 3.76 -51.05
CA ASP A 216 -4.32 3.59 -52.03
C ASP A 216 -3.70 3.87 -53.41
N ALA A 217 -3.59 2.82 -54.22
CA ALA A 217 -2.85 2.85 -55.47
C ALA A 217 -3.63 3.52 -56.61
N ASP A 218 -4.96 3.55 -56.51
CA ASP A 218 -5.85 4.01 -57.58
C ASP A 218 -6.85 5.10 -57.14
N SER A 219 -6.75 5.55 -55.88
CA SER A 219 -7.59 6.54 -55.22
C SER A 219 -9.08 6.14 -55.14
N SER A 220 -9.36 4.84 -55.02
CA SER A 220 -10.71 4.29 -55.05
C SER A 220 -11.27 3.87 -53.70
N ALA A 221 -10.42 3.58 -52.71
CA ALA A 221 -10.82 2.92 -51.47
C ALA A 221 -10.67 3.82 -50.24
N PHE A 222 -9.67 4.70 -50.18
CA PHE A 222 -9.49 5.63 -49.07
C PHE A 222 -8.59 6.81 -49.45
N VAL A 223 -8.71 7.93 -48.75
CA VAL A 223 -7.81 9.06 -48.99
C VAL A 223 -6.42 8.73 -48.42
N PRO A 224 -5.35 8.69 -49.25
CA PRO A 224 -4.01 8.27 -48.80
C PRO A 224 -3.40 9.16 -47.69
N ALA A 225 -3.89 10.40 -47.55
CA ALA A 225 -3.43 11.34 -46.52
C ALA A 225 -4.08 11.10 -45.14
N THR A 226 -5.13 10.29 -45.09
CA THR A 226 -5.97 10.06 -43.90
C THR A 226 -5.39 8.93 -43.05
N TYR A 227 -4.64 8.01 -43.67
CA TYR A 227 -3.75 7.08 -42.98
C TYR A 227 -2.33 7.64 -43.08
N THR A 228 -1.71 7.95 -41.94
CA THR A 228 -0.39 8.60 -41.92
C THR A 228 0.66 7.80 -42.69
N THR A 229 1.65 8.46 -43.29
CA THR A 229 2.80 7.73 -43.85
C THR A 229 3.57 7.06 -42.71
N ALA A 230 4.09 5.86 -42.97
CA ALA A 230 4.98 5.11 -42.09
C ALA A 230 6.18 5.95 -41.68
N GLY A 231 6.06 6.69 -40.60
CA GLY A 231 7.17 7.38 -39.98
C GLY A 231 7.65 6.53 -38.83
N THR A 232 8.94 6.19 -38.81
CA THR A 232 9.62 5.81 -37.59
C THR A 232 9.31 6.88 -36.53
N ALA A 233 8.35 6.60 -35.65
CA ALA A 233 7.91 7.36 -34.48
C ALA A 233 7.40 8.81 -34.61
N THR A 234 7.48 9.49 -35.76
CA THR A 234 6.91 10.85 -35.90
C THR A 234 5.39 10.76 -36.20
N GLY A 235 4.62 10.36 -35.18
CA GLY A 235 3.17 10.09 -35.27
C GLY A 235 2.66 9.07 -34.25
N ALA A 236 3.57 8.38 -33.55
CA ALA A 236 3.27 7.36 -32.54
C ALA A 236 2.52 7.89 -31.31
N ALA A 237 2.51 9.20 -31.05
CA ALA A 237 1.78 9.80 -29.92
C ALA A 237 0.25 9.80 -30.11
N ASN A 238 -0.24 9.66 -31.35
CA ASN A 238 -1.65 9.86 -31.65
C ASN A 238 -2.53 8.63 -31.31
N ILE A 239 -1.96 7.43 -31.37
CA ILE A 239 -2.62 6.17 -30.99
C ILE A 239 -1.67 5.45 -30.04
N ALA A 240 -1.67 5.87 -28.78
CA ALA A 240 -0.77 5.33 -27.78
C ALA A 240 -1.44 5.04 -26.45
N TYR A 241 -0.89 4.08 -25.73
CA TYR A 241 -1.24 3.76 -24.36
C TYR A 241 0.04 3.61 -23.53
N VAL A 242 0.17 4.37 -22.45
CA VAL A 242 1.30 4.23 -21.52
C VAL A 242 0.87 3.29 -20.40
N ALA A 243 1.58 2.17 -20.27
CA ALA A 243 1.26 1.16 -19.28
C ALA A 243 1.46 1.67 -17.85
N ARG A 244 0.48 1.44 -16.99
CA ARG A 244 0.48 1.74 -15.56
C ARG A 244 1.10 0.58 -14.78
N GLU A 245 1.41 0.83 -13.51
CA GLU A 245 1.85 -0.22 -12.59
C GLU A 245 0.71 -1.21 -12.36
N GLY A 246 0.92 -2.50 -12.65
CA GLY A 246 -0.08 -3.55 -12.48
C GLY A 246 -0.90 -3.90 -13.72
N ASP A 247 -0.80 -3.14 -14.81
CA ASP A 247 -1.50 -3.43 -16.06
C ASP A 247 -1.10 -4.80 -16.63
N THR A 248 -2.08 -5.50 -17.19
CA THR A 248 -1.87 -6.71 -17.97
C THR A 248 -1.77 -6.38 -19.46
N ALA A 249 -1.30 -7.35 -20.25
CA ALA A 249 -1.27 -7.19 -21.71
C ALA A 249 -2.67 -6.96 -22.31
N ALA A 250 -3.73 -7.41 -21.62
CA ALA A 250 -5.11 -7.17 -22.02
C ALA A 250 -5.53 -5.72 -21.79
N ASP A 251 -5.10 -5.12 -20.68
CA ASP A 251 -5.40 -3.72 -20.36
C ASP A 251 -4.72 -2.79 -21.37
N VAL A 252 -3.45 -3.08 -21.73
CA VAL A 252 -2.74 -2.35 -22.79
C VAL A 252 -3.41 -2.54 -24.15
N ALA A 253 -3.82 -3.75 -24.52
CA ALA A 253 -4.52 -3.99 -25.78
C ALA A 253 -5.86 -3.24 -25.84
N ALA A 254 -6.66 -3.28 -24.77
CA ALA A 254 -7.90 -2.54 -24.67
C ALA A 254 -7.67 -1.02 -24.74
N GLY A 255 -6.66 -0.52 -24.04
CA GLY A 255 -6.25 0.89 -24.08
C GLY A 255 -5.82 1.35 -25.47
N LEU A 256 -5.08 0.52 -26.21
CA LEU A 256 -4.68 0.82 -27.58
C LEU A 256 -5.85 0.79 -28.56
N ALA A 257 -6.79 -0.16 -28.41
CA ALA A 257 -8.00 -0.20 -29.23
C ALA A 257 -8.90 1.02 -28.96
N ALA A 258 -9.00 1.46 -27.70
CA ALA A 258 -9.69 2.70 -27.34
C ALA A 258 -9.00 3.94 -27.93
N ALA A 259 -7.68 4.05 -27.80
CA ALA A 259 -6.91 5.14 -28.42
C ALA A 259 -7.07 5.17 -29.95
N TYR A 260 -7.19 4.00 -30.59
CA TYR A 260 -7.49 3.93 -32.02
C TYR A 260 -8.90 4.44 -32.34
N ALA A 261 -9.91 4.03 -31.56
CA ALA A 261 -11.27 4.48 -31.75
C ALA A 261 -11.41 6.01 -31.58
N ASP A 262 -10.71 6.59 -30.60
CA ASP A 262 -10.66 8.03 -30.38
C ASP A 262 -9.97 8.73 -31.57
N TYR A 263 -8.83 8.21 -32.05
CA TYR A 263 -8.14 8.73 -33.22
C TYR A 263 -8.97 8.68 -34.51
N VAL A 264 -9.67 7.56 -34.74
CA VAL A 264 -10.60 7.38 -35.87
C VAL A 264 -11.68 8.44 -35.85
N ALA A 265 -12.29 8.67 -34.68
CA ALA A 265 -13.35 9.64 -34.54
C ALA A 265 -12.87 11.08 -34.79
N ASP A 266 -11.73 11.46 -34.20
CA ASP A 266 -11.21 12.83 -34.30
C ASP A 266 -10.71 13.18 -35.70
N ASN A 267 -10.26 12.18 -36.48
CA ASN A 267 -9.79 12.37 -37.85
C ASN A 267 -10.82 11.99 -38.92
N GLY A 268 -12.02 11.55 -38.52
CA GLY A 268 -13.09 11.14 -39.45
C GLY A 268 -12.69 9.94 -40.32
N LEU A 269 -11.96 8.98 -39.77
CA LEU A 269 -11.58 7.75 -40.47
C LEU A 269 -12.79 6.82 -40.63
N ASP A 270 -12.83 6.09 -41.74
CA ASP A 270 -13.85 5.07 -41.98
C ASP A 270 -13.47 3.74 -41.30
N THR A 271 -14.29 3.31 -40.35
CA THR A 271 -14.11 2.04 -39.62
C THR A 271 -14.34 0.82 -40.50
N ASP A 272 -15.05 0.96 -41.62
CA ASP A 272 -15.23 -0.13 -42.58
C ASP A 272 -13.93 -0.39 -43.36
N VAL A 273 -13.05 0.61 -43.49
CA VAL A 273 -11.73 0.46 -44.15
C VAL A 273 -10.73 -0.25 -43.23
N LEU A 274 -10.64 0.18 -41.97
CA LEU A 274 -9.82 -0.46 -40.93
C LEU A 274 -10.52 -0.40 -39.58
N ASN A 275 -10.72 -1.57 -38.98
CA ASN A 275 -11.17 -1.71 -37.60
C ASN A 275 -10.08 -2.35 -36.75
N VAL A 276 -9.93 -1.88 -35.51
CA VAL A 276 -9.02 -2.44 -34.52
C VAL A 276 -9.82 -2.78 -33.27
N SER A 277 -9.81 -4.05 -32.89
CA SER A 277 -10.46 -4.54 -31.67
C SER A 277 -9.46 -5.27 -30.79
N ALA A 278 -9.73 -5.29 -29.48
CA ALA A 278 -8.95 -6.08 -28.53
C ALA A 278 -9.76 -7.26 -27.99
N ASP A 279 -9.16 -8.45 -27.95
CA ASP A 279 -9.66 -9.62 -27.22
C ASP A 279 -8.51 -10.22 -26.38
N GLY A 280 -8.63 -10.10 -25.06
CA GLY A 280 -7.53 -10.37 -24.14
C GLY A 280 -6.28 -9.56 -24.55
N ALA A 281 -5.14 -10.23 -24.66
CA ALA A 281 -3.86 -9.61 -25.05
C ALA A 281 -3.71 -9.39 -26.57
N THR A 282 -4.70 -9.74 -27.38
CA THR A 282 -4.59 -9.72 -28.84
C THR A 282 -5.30 -8.51 -29.42
N LEU A 283 -4.59 -7.71 -30.20
CA LEU A 283 -5.14 -6.70 -31.08
C LEU A 283 -5.43 -7.32 -32.44
N THR A 284 -6.69 -7.29 -32.85
CA THR A 284 -7.16 -7.78 -34.14
C THR A 284 -7.39 -6.59 -35.06
N PHE A 285 -6.64 -6.54 -36.15
CA PHE A 285 -6.76 -5.56 -37.22
C PHE A 285 -7.58 -6.20 -38.35
N THR A 286 -8.73 -5.63 -38.67
CA THR A 286 -9.58 -6.09 -39.78
C THR A 286 -9.65 -5.00 -40.83
N SER A 287 -9.19 -5.30 -42.04
CA SER A 287 -9.31 -4.40 -43.18
C SER A 287 -10.49 -4.82 -44.06
N GLY A 288 -11.30 -3.85 -44.47
CA GLY A 288 -12.39 -4.03 -45.44
C GLY A 288 -12.02 -3.62 -46.86
N VAL A 289 -10.76 -3.26 -47.14
CA VAL A 289 -10.33 -2.90 -48.51
C VAL A 289 -10.56 -4.09 -49.45
N THR A 290 -11.12 -3.84 -50.63
CA THR A 290 -11.50 -4.91 -51.57
C THR A 290 -10.54 -5.06 -52.74
N ASP A 291 -9.71 -4.04 -53.00
CA ASP A 291 -8.64 -4.10 -53.99
C ASP A 291 -7.34 -4.64 -53.35
N GLY A 292 -6.69 -5.56 -54.06
CA GLY A 292 -5.40 -6.13 -53.66
C GLY A 292 -4.19 -5.25 -53.98
N THR A 293 -4.38 -4.16 -54.73
CA THR A 293 -3.34 -3.14 -54.93
C THR A 293 -3.25 -2.13 -53.80
N ASP A 294 -4.31 -2.04 -52.99
CA ASP A 294 -4.34 -1.19 -51.82
C ASP A 294 -3.79 -1.94 -50.61
N THR A 295 -2.98 -1.25 -49.82
CA THR A 295 -2.33 -1.87 -48.66
C THR A 295 -2.45 -1.00 -47.44
N ILE A 296 -2.77 -1.61 -46.31
CA ILE A 296 -2.70 -1.00 -44.99
C ILE A 296 -1.66 -1.77 -44.18
N ALA A 297 -0.53 -1.13 -43.88
CA ALA A 297 0.46 -1.66 -42.98
C ALA A 297 0.25 -1.12 -41.57
N VAL A 298 0.13 -2.05 -40.63
CA VAL A 298 -0.07 -1.81 -39.20
C VAL A 298 1.17 -2.27 -38.44
N ARG A 299 1.56 -1.53 -37.40
CA ARG A 299 2.70 -1.86 -36.55
C ARG A 299 2.39 -1.56 -35.09
N LEU A 300 2.85 -2.42 -34.19
CA LEU A 300 2.86 -2.19 -32.76
C LEU A 300 4.30 -1.92 -32.30
N ASP A 301 4.52 -0.71 -31.80
CA ASP A 301 5.81 -0.27 -31.29
C ASP A 301 5.74 0.01 -29.79
N THR A 302 6.89 -0.05 -29.13
CA THR A 302 7.08 0.48 -27.78
C THR A 302 7.99 1.70 -27.80
N VAL A 303 7.71 2.65 -26.92
CA VAL A 303 8.51 3.83 -26.64
C VAL A 303 8.85 3.84 -25.17
N THR A 304 10.13 3.70 -24.85
CA THR A 304 10.64 3.72 -23.47
C THR A 304 11.31 5.06 -23.19
N SER A 305 10.76 5.81 -22.24
CA SER A 305 11.37 7.04 -21.70
C SER A 305 10.98 7.17 -20.23
N ASP A 306 11.85 7.80 -19.44
CA ASP A 306 11.54 8.17 -18.04
C ASP A 306 10.49 9.30 -17.97
N ASP A 307 10.29 10.04 -19.08
CA ASP A 307 9.35 11.16 -19.18
C ASP A 307 7.95 10.74 -19.67
N ASN A 308 7.71 9.45 -19.92
CA ASN A 308 6.39 8.95 -20.27
C ASN A 308 5.43 9.07 -19.06
N VAL A 309 4.22 9.55 -19.29
CA VAL A 309 3.18 9.69 -18.27
C VAL A 309 1.91 8.97 -18.73
N ALA A 310 1.36 8.11 -17.88
CA ALA A 310 0.09 7.44 -18.14
C ALA A 310 -1.09 8.40 -17.97
N SER A 311 -2.14 8.22 -18.79
CA SER A 311 -3.39 8.96 -18.63
C SER A 311 -3.98 8.68 -17.26
N GLY A 312 -4.57 9.68 -16.63
CA GLY A 312 -5.32 9.55 -15.40
C GLY A 312 -6.70 8.92 -15.61
N ALA A 313 -7.29 8.37 -14.55
CA ALA A 313 -8.57 7.66 -14.63
C ALA A 313 -9.75 8.54 -15.11
N VAL A 314 -9.71 9.86 -14.88
CA VAL A 314 -10.81 10.77 -15.25
C VAL A 314 -10.41 11.82 -16.30
N THR A 315 -9.19 11.76 -16.84
CA THR A 315 -8.70 12.76 -17.81
C THR A 315 -9.57 12.82 -19.06
N ASP A 316 -9.92 11.66 -19.62
CA ASP A 316 -10.76 11.60 -20.83
C ASP A 316 -12.19 12.09 -20.55
N ALA A 317 -12.71 11.83 -19.33
CA ALA A 317 -14.05 12.29 -18.92
C ALA A 317 -14.13 13.82 -18.78
N ALA A 318 -13.02 14.48 -18.48
CA ALA A 318 -12.93 15.94 -18.40
C ALA A 318 -13.14 16.63 -19.75
N ASN A 319 -12.92 15.91 -20.86
CA ASN A 319 -13.01 16.43 -22.23
C ASN A 319 -14.29 15.95 -22.97
N ILE A 320 -15.27 15.41 -22.25
CA ILE A 320 -16.53 14.95 -22.83
C ILE A 320 -17.30 16.14 -23.42
N ASP A 321 -17.67 16.03 -24.69
CA ASP A 321 -18.55 16.95 -25.41
C ASP A 321 -19.80 16.23 -25.94
N VAL A 322 -20.97 16.59 -25.42
CA VAL A 322 -22.28 16.05 -25.81
C VAL A 322 -23.11 17.00 -26.67
N THR A 323 -22.55 18.12 -27.13
CA THR A 323 -23.28 19.13 -27.93
C THR A 323 -23.72 18.58 -29.30
N THR A 324 -23.04 17.56 -29.81
CA THR A 324 -23.35 16.88 -31.07
C THR A 324 -23.89 15.47 -30.86
N THR A 325 -24.59 14.91 -31.85
CA THR A 325 -25.13 13.54 -31.76
C THR A 325 -23.99 12.53 -31.77
N GLU A 326 -22.97 12.75 -32.61
CA GLU A 326 -21.75 11.92 -32.59
C GLU A 326 -21.00 12.08 -31.27
N GLY A 327 -20.90 13.29 -30.71
CA GLY A 327 -20.29 13.55 -29.40
C GLY A 327 -20.95 12.79 -28.25
N ALA A 328 -22.28 12.87 -28.14
CA ALA A 328 -23.05 12.16 -27.11
C ALA A 328 -22.96 10.61 -27.24
N ALA A 329 -22.81 10.08 -28.44
CA ALA A 329 -22.58 8.65 -28.66
C ALA A 329 -21.18 8.23 -28.16
N ARG A 330 -20.14 9.03 -28.43
CA ARG A 330 -18.76 8.79 -27.97
C ARG A 330 -18.58 8.95 -26.47
N ALA A 331 -19.30 9.92 -25.89
CA ALA A 331 -19.25 10.24 -24.47
C ALA A 331 -19.61 9.03 -23.58
N LEU A 332 -20.51 8.15 -24.04
CA LEU A 332 -20.91 6.97 -23.27
C LEU A 332 -19.77 5.95 -23.11
N ALA A 333 -19.04 5.67 -24.18
CA ALA A 333 -17.88 4.78 -24.10
C ALA A 333 -16.77 5.40 -23.22
N THR A 334 -16.58 6.72 -23.32
CA THR A 334 -15.57 7.45 -22.54
C THR A 334 -15.89 7.44 -21.05
N ILE A 335 -17.14 7.72 -20.66
CA ILE A 335 -17.54 7.73 -19.26
C ILE A 335 -17.51 6.32 -18.65
N GLU A 336 -17.85 5.28 -19.42
CA GLU A 336 -17.76 3.89 -18.94
C GLU A 336 -16.31 3.48 -18.66
N ARG A 337 -15.37 3.88 -19.53
CA ARG A 337 -13.93 3.69 -19.27
C ARG A 337 -13.48 4.42 -18.00
N ALA A 338 -13.93 5.66 -17.81
CA ALA A 338 -13.56 6.46 -16.63
C ALA A 338 -14.14 5.88 -15.33
N ILE A 339 -15.38 5.39 -15.36
CA ILE A 339 -16.00 4.67 -14.23
C ILE A 339 -15.19 3.43 -13.90
N GLN A 340 -14.90 2.57 -14.88
CA GLN A 340 -14.15 1.34 -14.66
C GLN A 340 -12.74 1.64 -14.09
N ALA A 341 -12.03 2.62 -14.67
CA ALA A 341 -10.72 3.03 -14.16
C ALA A 341 -10.79 3.56 -12.71
N THR A 342 -11.85 4.29 -12.35
CA THR A 342 -12.06 4.78 -10.98
C THR A 342 -12.38 3.65 -10.00
N VAL A 343 -13.15 2.65 -10.44
CA VAL A 343 -13.43 1.43 -9.67
C VAL A 343 -12.15 0.65 -9.40
N ASP A 344 -11.28 0.51 -10.40
CA ASP A 344 -10.00 -0.19 -10.26
C ASP A 344 -9.09 0.52 -9.25
N VAL A 345 -9.02 1.85 -9.31
CA VAL A 345 -8.32 2.69 -8.32
C VAL A 345 -8.87 2.49 -6.91
N ALA A 346 -10.19 2.47 -6.73
CA ALA A 346 -10.81 2.22 -5.43
C ALA A 346 -10.50 0.79 -4.92
N ALA A 347 -10.49 -0.21 -5.81
CA ALA A 347 -10.17 -1.60 -5.49
C ALA A 347 -8.70 -1.77 -5.06
N GLU A 348 -7.78 -1.05 -5.68
CA GLU A 348 -6.37 -1.03 -5.30
C GLU A 348 -6.18 -0.45 -3.89
N PHE A 349 -6.79 0.71 -3.60
CA PHE A 349 -6.74 1.28 -2.25
C PHE A 349 -7.43 0.38 -1.22
N GLY A 350 -8.54 -0.28 -1.57
CA GLY A 350 -9.17 -1.28 -0.69
C GLY A 350 -8.26 -2.47 -0.39
N SER A 351 -7.50 -2.93 -1.37
CA SER A 351 -6.50 -3.99 -1.20
C SER A 351 -5.33 -3.54 -0.33
N ALA A 352 -4.83 -2.32 -0.53
CA ALA A 352 -3.79 -1.72 0.31
C ALA A 352 -4.25 -1.54 1.77
N GLU A 353 -5.46 -1.02 1.99
CA GLU A 353 -6.08 -0.86 3.32
C GLU A 353 -6.16 -2.21 4.05
N LYS A 354 -6.60 -3.27 3.36
CA LYS A 354 -6.64 -4.63 3.92
C LYS A 354 -5.26 -5.16 4.29
N ARG A 355 -4.25 -4.94 3.45
CA ARG A 355 -2.86 -5.33 3.75
C ARG A 355 -2.34 -4.61 5.00
N ILE A 356 -2.59 -3.31 5.12
CA ILE A 356 -2.20 -2.50 6.29
C ILE A 356 -2.93 -3.00 7.56
N SER A 357 -4.24 -3.25 7.46
CA SER A 357 -5.04 -3.77 8.57
C SER A 357 -4.52 -5.12 9.10
N ASN A 358 -4.24 -6.07 8.20
CA ASN A 358 -3.66 -7.36 8.57
C ASN A 358 -2.29 -7.20 9.26
N GLN A 359 -1.46 -6.26 8.77
CA GLN A 359 -0.16 -5.98 9.37
C GLN A 359 -0.30 -5.37 10.77
N MET A 360 -1.23 -4.42 10.97
CA MET A 360 -1.52 -3.85 12.29
C MET A 360 -1.93 -4.93 13.30
N GLU A 361 -2.79 -5.86 12.89
CA GLU A 361 -3.21 -6.97 13.74
C GLU A 361 -2.03 -7.89 14.10
N PHE A 362 -1.18 -8.21 13.12
CA PHE A 362 0.02 -9.01 13.37
C PHE A 362 0.97 -8.32 14.36
N VAL A 363 1.28 -7.03 14.15
CA VAL A 363 2.14 -6.24 15.04
C VAL A 363 1.53 -6.13 16.43
N GLY A 364 0.22 -5.94 16.53
CA GLY A 364 -0.51 -5.96 17.81
C GLY A 364 -0.32 -7.26 18.58
N ARG A 365 -0.57 -8.40 17.93
CA ARG A 365 -0.39 -9.74 18.53
C ARG A 365 1.07 -10.01 18.91
N LEU A 366 2.03 -9.54 18.11
CA LEU A 366 3.46 -9.66 18.40
C LEU A 366 3.84 -8.86 19.64
N MET A 367 3.36 -7.60 19.77
CA MET A 367 3.57 -6.79 20.96
C MET A 367 3.00 -7.45 22.22
N ASP A 368 1.79 -8.01 22.14
CA ASP A 368 1.17 -8.67 23.29
C ASP A 368 1.92 -9.93 23.71
N ALA A 369 2.38 -10.73 22.75
CA ALA A 369 3.23 -11.90 23.02
C ALA A 369 4.57 -11.49 23.65
N MET A 370 5.20 -10.41 23.17
CA MET A 370 6.44 -9.88 23.73
C MET A 370 6.24 -9.34 25.15
N LYS A 371 5.15 -8.61 25.41
CA LYS A 371 4.77 -8.15 26.76
C LYS A 371 4.54 -9.32 27.72
N ALA A 372 3.85 -10.37 27.28
CA ALA A 372 3.67 -11.59 28.07
C ALA A 372 5.00 -12.30 28.35
N GLY A 373 5.90 -12.36 27.36
CA GLY A 373 7.25 -12.89 27.53
C GLY A 373 8.10 -12.09 28.52
N ILE A 374 8.06 -10.75 28.45
CA ILE A 374 8.69 -9.86 29.43
C ILE A 374 8.12 -10.12 30.82
N SER A 375 6.79 -10.14 30.96
CA SER A 375 6.10 -10.38 32.23
C SER A 375 6.52 -11.71 32.86
N ALA A 376 6.56 -12.79 32.09
CA ALA A 376 7.03 -14.10 32.58
C ALA A 376 8.50 -14.06 33.07
N LEU A 377 9.35 -13.24 32.46
CA LEU A 377 10.75 -13.10 32.80
C LEU A 377 10.98 -12.17 34.00
N THR A 378 10.21 -11.10 34.16
CA THR A 378 10.50 -10.02 35.12
C THR A 378 9.53 -9.89 36.26
N ASP A 379 8.30 -10.38 36.13
CA ASP A 379 7.24 -10.09 37.10
C ASP A 379 7.24 -11.09 38.25
N THR A 380 6.81 -10.58 39.41
CA THR A 380 6.66 -11.35 40.64
C THR A 380 5.25 -11.94 40.69
N ASP A 381 5.15 -13.21 41.09
CA ASP A 381 3.87 -13.77 41.53
C ASP A 381 3.52 -13.20 42.92
N MET A 382 2.54 -12.30 42.95
CA MET A 382 2.15 -11.57 44.16
C MET A 382 1.55 -12.48 45.23
N GLU A 383 0.94 -13.61 44.85
CA GLU A 383 0.38 -14.57 45.80
C GLU A 383 1.50 -15.32 46.52
N GLU A 384 2.48 -15.82 45.75
CA GLU A 384 3.65 -16.48 46.34
C GLU A 384 4.48 -15.50 47.18
N ALA A 385 4.73 -14.30 46.67
CA ALA A 385 5.50 -13.28 47.38
C ALA A 385 4.82 -12.84 48.69
N SER A 386 3.48 -12.72 48.70
CA SER A 386 2.71 -12.39 49.90
C SER A 386 2.77 -13.51 50.94
N ALA A 387 2.64 -14.77 50.52
CA ALA A 387 2.80 -15.92 51.42
C ALA A 387 4.22 -16.00 52.00
N ARG A 388 5.24 -15.76 51.17
CA ARG A 388 6.65 -15.68 51.63
C ARG A 388 6.89 -14.52 52.58
N LEU A 389 6.32 -13.34 52.32
CA LEU A 389 6.44 -12.17 53.20
C LEU A 389 5.91 -12.48 54.60
N GLN A 390 4.72 -13.06 54.68
CA GLN A 390 4.12 -13.46 55.96
C GLN A 390 4.97 -14.51 56.68
N SER A 391 5.47 -15.52 55.95
CA SER A 391 6.38 -16.53 56.52
C SER A 391 7.66 -15.90 57.07
N LEU A 392 8.29 -14.97 56.33
CA LEU A 392 9.50 -14.27 56.74
C LEU A 392 9.28 -13.35 57.94
N GLN A 393 8.11 -12.69 58.03
CA GLN A 393 7.75 -11.89 59.21
C GLN A 393 7.63 -12.76 60.47
N VAL A 394 6.99 -13.94 60.36
CA VAL A 394 6.90 -14.91 61.46
C VAL A 394 8.29 -15.45 61.83
N GLN A 395 9.12 -15.79 60.84
CA GLN A 395 10.50 -16.23 61.06
C GLN A 395 11.35 -15.15 61.72
N GLN A 396 11.18 -13.87 61.37
CA GLN A 396 11.88 -12.76 61.99
C GLN A 396 11.49 -12.63 63.48
N GLN A 397 10.19 -12.73 63.78
CA GLN A 397 9.69 -12.69 65.15
C GLN A 397 10.23 -13.88 65.98
N LEU A 398 10.25 -15.09 65.42
CA LEU A 398 10.85 -16.26 66.05
C LEU A 398 12.37 -16.14 66.19
N GLY A 399 13.05 -15.54 65.22
CA GLY A 399 14.49 -15.28 65.24
C GLY A 399 14.89 -14.31 66.35
N VAL A 400 14.12 -13.24 66.56
CA VAL A 400 14.30 -12.30 67.68
C VAL A 400 14.07 -13.01 69.02
N GLN A 401 13.04 -13.86 69.13
CA GLN A 401 12.80 -14.67 70.32
C GLN A 401 13.94 -15.66 70.59
N ALA A 402 14.42 -16.38 69.56
CA ALA A 402 15.53 -17.32 69.66
C ALA A 402 16.84 -16.62 70.04
N LEU A 403 17.10 -15.42 69.52
CA LEU A 403 18.24 -14.60 69.90
C LEU A 403 18.15 -14.13 71.36
N SER A 404 16.96 -13.73 71.82
CA SER A 404 16.69 -13.38 73.21
C SER A 404 16.95 -14.56 74.17
N ILE A 405 16.46 -15.76 73.81
CA ILE A 405 16.69 -17.01 74.57
C ILE A 405 18.19 -17.37 74.56
N ALA A 406 18.85 -17.28 73.41
CA ALA A 406 20.28 -17.54 73.29
C ALA A 406 21.13 -16.58 74.14
N ASN A 407 20.71 -15.31 74.25
CA ASN A 407 21.36 -14.31 75.10
C ASN A 407 21.10 -14.49 76.61
N ALA A 408 20.02 -15.18 77.00
CA ALA A 408 19.71 -15.49 78.39
C ALA A 408 20.50 -16.71 78.94
N SER A 409 20.97 -17.62 78.07
CA SER A 409 21.67 -18.84 78.47
C SER A 409 22.97 -18.61 79.29
N PRO A 410 23.84 -17.63 78.97
CA PRO A 410 25.01 -17.30 79.81
C PRO A 410 24.65 -16.72 81.18
N GLN A 411 23.50 -16.04 81.31
CA GLN A 411 23.06 -15.42 82.58
C GLN A 411 22.63 -16.47 83.60
N GLN A 412 22.00 -17.57 83.15
CA GLN A 412 21.66 -18.71 84.00
C GLN A 412 22.91 -19.45 84.53
N LEU A 413 24.00 -19.45 83.76
CA LEU A 413 25.30 -19.96 84.23
C LEU A 413 25.94 -19.02 85.26
N LEU A 414 25.84 -17.70 85.09
CA LEU A 414 26.32 -16.72 86.08
C LEU A 414 25.57 -16.78 87.42
N SER A 415 24.27 -17.14 87.43
CA SER A 415 23.53 -17.33 88.68
C SER A 415 24.02 -18.54 89.50
N LEU A 416 24.60 -19.56 88.86
CA LEU A 416 25.21 -20.72 89.55
C LEU A 416 26.57 -20.40 90.19
N PHE A 417 27.23 -19.31 89.76
CA PHE A 417 28.48 -18.82 90.37
C PHE A 417 28.25 -17.71 91.40
N ARG A 418 27.00 -17.26 91.61
CA ARG A 418 26.58 -16.26 92.62
C ARG A 418 25.84 -16.87 93.81
N SER A 419 25.67 -18.20 93.87
CA SER A 419 25.09 -18.93 95.00
C SER A 419 26.14 -19.42 95.98
#